data_AF-A0A924F1H1-F1
#
_entry.id   AF-A0A924F1H1-F1
#
_cell.length_a   1.000
_cell.length_b   1.000
_cell.length_c   1.000
_cell.angle_alpha   90.00
_cell.angle_beta   90.00
_cell.angle_gamma   90.00
#
_symmetry.space_group_name_H-M   'P 1'
#
loop_
_entity.id
_entity.type
_entity.pdbx_description
1 polymer ?
#
loop_
_entity_poly.entity_id
_entity_poly.type
_entity_poly.pdbx_seq_one_letter_code
_entity_poly.pdbx_strand_id
1 'polypeptide(L)'
;MTPTIPRPPLPAPPRLLNDAAHRSARLLCRHFALAADHAVRQLDVPGADVTEAHHDLRVALRQLRVTLGAYAAVLSDTVPGTIARRAQKLARRIGYMRDRDVQAALMTQVAAARTTAQRAALGRLPLPTAAESENTTDAARLRQRWQRIAKPLFAALEEWHERRTLDGPHVTLTFATLAADALDRAADRVARRGAAIRSADDMEALHSARLALKSARYLLKPLASHADDAPELLQSLRHAQDAFGDINDAHALRDRLRTVVTTLRESGQDTSRASLAGLAASERDLTARIAVAFNAAAAWHEREPLQERVARLKAIAARWRARDAEIPVEIERKWLLSALPPRVLDVTPATLQQGYLPGESLVERIRSTSNGERTRWVRTVKLGRGMARIEVEEDATDDLGAALFALTPGRRVTKLRYAMPDGLLTWEIDHFTDRDLVLAEVELPSEETQVVIPSWLAPYIVRDVTDEREFTNWQLAR
;
A
#
# COMPACT_ATOMS: atom_id res chain seq x y z
N MET A 1 -20.02 -15.81 17.38
CA MET A 1 -19.30 -14.92 16.45
C MET A 1 -19.04 -13.63 17.19
N THR A 2 -17.78 -13.22 17.35
CA THR A 2 -17.40 -11.95 17.97
C THR A 2 -17.98 -10.81 17.13
N PRO A 3 -18.64 -9.80 17.72
CA PRO A 3 -19.11 -8.64 16.95
C PRO A 3 -17.91 -7.92 16.34
N THR A 4 -17.88 -7.77 15.02
CA THR A 4 -16.80 -7.10 14.30
C THR A 4 -17.38 -6.14 13.26
N ILE A 5 -16.91 -4.88 13.27
CA ILE A 5 -17.14 -3.97 12.14
C ILE A 5 -16.44 -4.54 10.90
N PRO A 6 -17.09 -4.68 9.73
CA PRO A 6 -16.43 -5.15 8.51
C PRO A 6 -15.27 -4.21 8.14
N ARG A 7 -14.12 -4.77 7.74
CA ARG A 7 -12.99 -3.97 7.26
C ARG A 7 -13.43 -3.19 6.01
N PRO A 8 -13.12 -1.88 5.91
CA PRO A 8 -13.49 -1.12 4.73
C PRO A 8 -12.89 -1.79 3.49
N PRO A 9 -13.69 -2.09 2.44
CA PRO A 9 -13.15 -2.56 1.18
C PRO A 9 -12.28 -1.43 0.62
N LEU A 10 -10.99 -1.71 0.52
CA LEU A 10 -10.04 -0.79 -0.07
C LEU A 10 -9.69 -1.35 -1.44
N PRO A 11 -9.81 -0.56 -2.51
CA PRO A 11 -9.25 -1.01 -3.77
C PRO A 11 -7.75 -1.20 -3.54
N ALA A 12 -7.23 -2.38 -3.86
CA ALA A 12 -5.90 -2.48 -4.40
C ALA A 12 -6.08 -2.21 -5.91
N PRO A 13 -5.73 -1.03 -6.42
CA PRO A 13 -5.81 -0.81 -7.85
C PRO A 13 -4.79 -1.72 -8.55
N PRO A 14 -5.16 -2.39 -9.66
CA PRO A 14 -4.19 -2.96 -10.59
C PRO A 14 -3.30 -1.88 -11.26
N ARG A 15 -3.51 -0.59 -10.95
CA ARG A 15 -2.85 0.57 -11.58
C ARG A 15 -2.10 1.50 -10.63
N LEU A 16 -1.85 1.13 -9.35
CA LEU A 16 -1.17 2.07 -8.43
C LEU A 16 0.20 2.52 -8.95
N LEU A 17 0.99 1.61 -9.51
CA LEU A 17 2.31 1.94 -10.04
C LEU A 17 2.22 2.85 -11.28
N ASN A 18 1.19 2.67 -12.11
CA ASN A 18 1.04 3.39 -13.38
C ASN A 18 0.35 4.76 -13.20
N ASP A 19 -0.31 4.98 -12.07
CA ASP A 19 -0.92 6.26 -11.73
C ASP A 19 0.12 7.34 -11.37
N ALA A 20 -0.31 8.61 -11.43
CA ALA A 20 0.47 9.74 -10.94
C ALA A 20 0.92 9.53 -9.48
N ALA A 21 2.20 9.80 -9.20
CA ALA A 21 2.83 9.53 -7.91
C ALA A 21 2.07 10.13 -6.73
N HIS A 22 1.55 11.34 -6.89
CA HIS A 22 0.75 12.04 -5.88
C HIS A 22 -0.52 11.26 -5.52
N ARG A 23 -1.29 10.86 -6.54
CA ARG A 23 -2.56 10.14 -6.40
C ARG A 23 -2.35 8.83 -5.64
N SER A 24 -1.40 8.00 -6.07
CA SER A 24 -1.13 6.70 -5.46
C SER A 24 -0.60 6.82 -4.03
N ALA A 25 0.31 7.76 -3.77
CA ALA A 25 0.80 8.03 -2.42
C ALA A 25 -0.35 8.46 -1.49
N ARG A 26 -1.25 9.33 -1.96
CA ARG A 26 -2.44 9.79 -1.23
C ARG A 26 -3.39 8.63 -0.92
N LEU A 27 -3.70 7.79 -1.91
CA LEU A 27 -4.56 6.63 -1.77
C LEU A 27 -3.99 5.61 -0.76
N LEU A 28 -2.68 5.35 -0.80
CA LEU A 28 -2.01 4.49 0.19
C LEU A 28 -2.06 5.09 1.61
N CYS A 29 -1.82 6.40 1.74
CA CYS A 29 -1.98 7.09 3.03
C CYS A 29 -3.41 6.97 3.57
N ARG A 30 -4.41 7.18 2.70
CA ARG A 30 -5.83 7.07 3.05
C ARG A 30 -6.20 5.64 3.44
N HIS A 31 -5.67 4.63 2.74
CA HIS A 31 -5.84 3.21 3.06
C HIS A 31 -5.38 2.91 4.50
N PHE A 32 -4.15 3.30 4.86
CA PHE A 32 -3.64 3.02 6.21
C PHE A 32 -4.31 3.87 7.29
N ALA A 33 -4.74 5.09 6.97
CA ALA A 33 -5.54 5.90 7.88
C ALA A 33 -6.91 5.26 8.15
N LEU A 34 -7.59 4.74 7.13
CA LEU A 34 -8.87 4.02 7.29
C LEU A 34 -8.69 2.74 8.11
N ALA A 35 -7.62 1.98 7.87
CA ALA A 35 -7.32 0.78 8.67
C ALA A 35 -7.05 1.13 10.15
N ALA A 36 -6.35 2.24 10.42
CA ALA A 36 -6.15 2.71 11.79
C ALA A 36 -7.46 3.18 12.43
N ASP A 37 -8.31 3.90 11.69
CA ASP A 37 -9.62 4.35 12.19
C ASP A 37 -10.53 3.18 12.51
N HIS A 38 -10.59 2.18 11.63
CA HIS A 38 -11.32 0.93 11.85
C HIS A 38 -10.84 0.22 13.12
N ALA A 39 -9.53 0.03 13.29
CA ALA A 39 -8.97 -0.62 14.47
C ALA A 39 -9.27 0.15 15.77
N VAL A 40 -9.31 1.49 15.73
CA VAL A 40 -9.73 2.29 16.88
C VAL A 40 -11.21 2.06 17.20
N ARG A 41 -12.10 2.03 16.21
CA ARG A 41 -13.53 1.79 16.42
C ARG A 41 -13.81 0.40 17.00
N GLN A 42 -13.00 -0.61 16.64
CA GLN A 42 -13.14 -1.96 17.19
C GLN A 42 -12.86 -2.02 18.70
N LEU A 43 -12.04 -1.10 19.23
CA LEU A 43 -11.80 -1.02 20.69
C LEU A 43 -13.05 -0.64 21.48
N ASP A 44 -14.09 -0.14 20.81
CA ASP A 44 -15.32 0.35 21.43
C ASP A 44 -16.47 -0.65 21.35
N VAL A 45 -16.26 -1.73 20.60
CA VAL A 45 -17.27 -2.77 20.42
C VAL A 45 -17.28 -3.66 21.67
N PRO A 46 -18.40 -3.76 22.40
CA PRO A 46 -18.49 -4.62 23.58
C PRO A 46 -18.17 -6.08 23.22
N GLY A 47 -17.26 -6.70 23.97
CA GLY A 47 -16.85 -8.09 23.74
C GLY A 47 -15.91 -8.30 22.54
N ALA A 48 -15.40 -7.24 21.92
CA ALA A 48 -14.37 -7.37 20.89
C ALA A 48 -13.02 -7.82 21.47
N ASP A 49 -12.21 -8.48 20.64
CA ASP A 49 -10.84 -8.81 20.98
C ASP A 49 -9.97 -7.54 20.98
N VAL A 50 -9.81 -6.95 22.17
CA VAL A 50 -8.98 -5.76 22.40
C VAL A 50 -7.53 -6.00 21.97
N THR A 51 -7.03 -7.23 22.10
CA THR A 51 -5.65 -7.59 21.73
C THR A 51 -5.48 -7.52 20.21
N GLU A 52 -6.44 -8.07 19.46
CA GLU A 52 -6.48 -8.01 18.01
C GLU A 52 -6.63 -6.56 17.51
N ALA A 53 -7.54 -5.78 18.09
CA ALA A 53 -7.73 -4.38 17.72
C ALA A 53 -6.48 -3.52 17.97
N HIS A 54 -5.80 -3.71 19.11
CA HIS A 54 -4.49 -3.09 19.37
C HIS A 54 -3.41 -3.56 18.39
N HIS A 55 -3.47 -4.83 17.96
CA HIS A 55 -2.56 -5.35 16.94
C HIS A 55 -2.76 -4.66 15.60
N ASP A 56 -3.99 -4.62 15.10
CA ASP A 56 -4.35 -4.01 13.83
C ASP A 56 -4.03 -2.52 13.80
N LEU A 57 -4.37 -1.78 14.86
CA LEU A 57 -4.05 -0.37 15.01
C LEU A 57 -2.54 -0.11 14.86
N ARG A 58 -1.72 -0.95 15.52
CA ARG A 58 -0.27 -0.85 15.45
C ARG A 58 0.26 -1.11 14.05
N VAL A 59 -0.28 -2.10 13.35
CA VAL A 59 0.14 -2.42 11.97
C VAL A 59 -0.21 -1.25 11.04
N ALA A 60 -1.45 -0.77 11.09
CA ALA A 60 -1.94 0.32 10.26
C ALA A 60 -1.14 1.62 10.48
N LEU A 61 -0.94 2.04 11.73
CA LEU A 61 -0.16 3.24 12.04
C LEU A 61 1.31 3.13 11.65
N ARG A 62 1.88 1.92 11.68
CA ARG A 62 3.27 1.71 11.24
C ARG A 62 3.40 1.79 9.73
N GLN A 63 2.44 1.25 8.97
CA GLN A 63 2.39 1.41 7.52
C GLN A 63 2.13 2.87 7.12
N LEU A 64 1.22 3.56 7.81
CA LEU A 64 0.98 5.00 7.63
C LEU A 64 2.26 5.81 7.86
N ARG A 65 3.00 5.54 8.95
CA ARG A 65 4.28 6.20 9.25
C ARG A 65 5.31 5.98 8.15
N VAL A 66 5.45 4.75 7.66
CA VAL A 66 6.41 4.42 6.59
C VAL A 66 6.02 5.12 5.29
N THR A 67 4.73 5.10 4.93
CA THR A 67 4.20 5.73 3.71
C THR A 67 4.39 7.25 3.72
N LEU A 68 3.98 7.92 4.82
CA LEU A 68 4.18 9.36 4.99
C LEU A 68 5.65 9.78 4.93
N GLY A 69 6.55 8.93 5.40
CA GLY A 69 7.99 9.21 5.36
C GLY A 69 8.62 8.95 3.99
N ALA A 70 8.27 7.84 3.35
CA ALA A 70 8.84 7.42 2.08
C ALA A 70 8.40 8.31 0.91
N TYR A 71 7.18 8.83 0.97
CA TYR A 71 6.56 9.63 -0.10
C TYR A 71 6.35 11.10 0.31
N ALA A 72 7.11 11.58 1.30
CA ALA A 72 7.00 12.94 1.81
C ALA A 72 7.14 14.02 0.72
N ALA A 73 7.97 13.78 -0.30
CA ALA A 73 8.23 14.73 -1.39
C ALA A 73 6.99 15.03 -2.24
N VAL A 74 6.08 14.05 -2.41
CA VAL A 74 4.83 14.25 -3.17
C VAL A 74 3.64 14.52 -2.25
N LEU A 75 3.77 14.26 -0.95
CA LEU A 75 2.70 14.46 0.02
C LEU A 75 2.80 15.79 0.78
N SER A 76 3.91 16.52 0.66
CA SER A 76 4.16 17.75 1.44
C SER A 76 3.10 18.83 1.24
N ASP A 77 2.55 18.90 0.03
CA ASP A 77 1.58 19.93 -0.38
C ASP A 77 0.14 19.51 -0.08
N THR A 78 -0.04 18.28 0.41
CA THR A 78 -1.35 17.68 0.72
C THR A 78 -1.49 17.44 2.20
N VAL A 79 -0.55 16.74 2.82
CA VAL A 79 -0.57 16.45 4.25
C VAL A 79 0.32 17.43 4.99
N PRO A 80 -0.25 18.31 5.85
CA PRO A 80 0.56 19.25 6.61
C PRO A 80 1.62 18.52 7.45
N GLY A 81 2.87 19.00 7.40
CA GLY A 81 3.98 18.37 8.11
C GLY A 81 3.75 18.22 9.63
N THR A 82 2.94 19.09 10.23
CA THR A 82 2.50 18.98 11.63
C THR A 82 1.65 17.74 11.89
N ILE A 83 0.70 17.44 11.00
CA ILE A 83 -0.17 16.26 11.08
C ILE A 83 0.63 14.99 10.82
N ALA A 84 1.47 14.98 9.78
CA ALA A 84 2.37 13.87 9.50
C ALA A 84 3.24 13.53 10.74
N ARG A 85 3.91 14.53 11.33
CA ARG A 85 4.72 14.32 12.55
C ARG A 85 3.91 13.78 13.72
N ARG A 86 2.68 14.24 13.93
CA ARG A 86 1.78 13.73 15.00
C ARG A 86 1.42 12.26 14.77
N ALA A 87 1.06 11.88 13.53
CA ALA A 87 0.79 10.47 13.17
C ALA A 87 2.02 9.59 13.42
N GLN A 88 3.20 10.03 12.99
CA GLN A 88 4.45 9.29 13.21
C GLN A 88 4.78 9.16 14.70
N LYS A 89 4.53 10.20 15.52
CA LYS A 89 4.74 10.17 16.97
C LYS A 89 3.79 9.18 17.67
N LEU A 90 2.52 9.15 17.26
CA LEU A 90 1.54 8.18 17.78
C LEU A 90 1.96 6.74 17.44
N ALA A 91 2.37 6.49 16.19
CA ALA A 91 2.85 5.19 15.74
C ALA A 91 4.08 4.69 16.53
N ARG A 92 5.03 5.58 16.86
CA ARG A 92 6.18 5.24 17.71
C ARG A 92 5.75 4.89 19.14
N ARG A 93 4.82 5.66 19.71
CA ARG A 93 4.33 5.42 21.08
C ARG A 93 3.66 4.06 21.23
N ILE A 94 2.79 3.68 20.28
CA ILE A 94 2.13 2.37 20.30
C ILE A 94 3.13 1.24 20.04
N GLY A 95 4.20 1.50 19.26
CA GLY A 95 5.33 0.60 19.12
C GLY A 95 6.00 0.29 20.47
N TYR A 96 6.36 1.33 21.22
CA TYR A 96 6.99 1.20 22.54
C TYR A 96 6.14 0.39 23.54
N MET A 97 4.81 0.52 23.47
CA MET A 97 3.91 -0.27 24.32
C MET A 97 4.05 -1.76 24.03
N ARG A 98 4.00 -2.15 22.74
CA ARG A 98 4.16 -3.55 22.36
C ARG A 98 5.50 -4.12 22.80
N ASP A 99 6.56 -3.32 22.74
CA ASP A 99 7.88 -3.75 23.17
C ASP A 99 7.87 -4.07 24.68
N ARG A 100 7.12 -3.31 25.51
CA ARG A 100 6.91 -3.64 26.93
C ARG A 100 6.10 -4.93 27.12
N ASP A 101 5.04 -5.15 26.33
CA ASP A 101 4.24 -6.39 26.42
C ASP A 101 5.11 -7.61 26.10
N VAL A 102 5.96 -7.51 25.07
CA VAL A 102 6.88 -8.57 24.68
C VAL A 102 7.91 -8.82 25.79
N GLN A 103 8.46 -7.76 26.40
CA GLN A 103 9.37 -7.89 27.54
C GLN A 103 8.70 -8.55 28.76
N ALA A 104 7.45 -8.20 29.07
CA ALA A 104 6.71 -8.80 30.18
C ALA A 104 6.44 -10.29 29.93
N ALA A 105 6.03 -10.66 28.70
CA ALA A 105 5.84 -12.06 28.33
C ALA A 105 7.14 -12.86 28.41
N LEU A 106 8.25 -12.29 27.91
CA LEU A 106 9.57 -12.92 27.99
C LEU A 106 10.05 -13.05 29.44
N MET A 107 9.83 -12.04 30.28
CA MET A 107 10.17 -12.09 31.70
C MET A 107 9.43 -13.23 32.41
N THR A 108 8.14 -13.41 32.12
CA THR A 108 7.36 -14.55 32.64
C THR A 108 7.96 -15.89 32.22
N GLN A 109 8.37 -16.04 30.97
CA GLN A 109 9.02 -17.27 30.48
C GLN A 109 10.32 -17.57 31.22
N VAL A 110 11.20 -16.57 31.37
CA VAL A 110 12.49 -16.74 32.05
C VAL A 110 12.28 -16.99 33.55
N ALA A 111 11.31 -16.32 34.17
CA ALA A 111 10.97 -16.53 35.57
C ALA A 111 10.42 -17.93 35.85
N ALA A 112 9.79 -18.60 34.89
CA ALA A 112 9.22 -19.94 35.08
C ALA A 112 10.28 -21.00 35.49
N ALA A 113 11.52 -20.83 35.04
CA ALA A 113 12.66 -21.70 35.39
C ALA A 113 13.33 -21.31 36.73
N ARG A 114 12.74 -20.41 37.52
CA ARG A 114 13.27 -19.95 38.81
C ARG A 114 12.56 -20.67 39.97
N THR A 115 13.29 -20.86 41.08
CA THR A 115 12.70 -21.44 42.29
C THR A 115 11.59 -20.54 42.84
N THR A 116 10.69 -21.07 43.67
CA THR A 116 9.60 -20.28 44.27
C THR A 116 10.12 -19.05 45.02
N ALA A 117 11.22 -19.19 45.77
CA ALA A 117 11.86 -18.09 46.47
C ALA A 117 12.42 -17.03 45.50
N GLN A 118 13.07 -17.46 44.42
CA GLN A 118 13.61 -16.56 43.39
C GLN A 118 12.51 -15.85 42.61
N ARG A 119 11.41 -16.54 42.24
CA ARG A 119 10.26 -15.93 41.56
C ARG A 119 9.60 -14.87 42.43
N ALA A 120 9.35 -15.17 43.70
CA ALA A 120 8.77 -14.21 44.65
C ALA A 120 9.70 -13.00 44.82
N ALA A 121 11.02 -13.22 44.85
CA ALA A 121 12.01 -12.16 44.94
C ALA A 121 12.04 -11.27 43.68
N LEU A 122 12.02 -11.85 42.48
CA LEU A 122 11.96 -11.13 41.20
C LEU A 122 10.66 -10.32 41.06
N GLY A 123 9.53 -10.84 41.54
CA GLY A 123 8.23 -10.14 41.50
C GLY A 123 8.17 -8.86 42.33
N ARG A 124 9.13 -8.62 43.24
CA ARG A 124 9.23 -7.38 44.03
C ARG A 124 10.09 -6.30 43.37
N LEU A 125 10.75 -6.63 42.26
CA LEU A 125 11.65 -5.71 41.55
C LEU A 125 10.87 -4.94 40.46
N PRO A 126 11.36 -3.76 40.02
CA PRO A 126 10.75 -2.95 38.97
C PRO A 126 10.94 -3.54 37.55
N LEU A 127 10.67 -4.83 37.40
CA LEU A 127 10.75 -5.59 36.17
C LEU A 127 9.44 -5.48 35.37
N PRO A 128 9.48 -5.65 34.04
CA PRO A 128 8.27 -5.59 33.24
C PRO A 128 7.28 -6.68 33.68
N THR A 129 6.04 -6.30 33.96
CA THR A 129 4.95 -7.22 34.35
C THR A 129 3.75 -7.10 33.42
N ALA A 130 2.90 -8.14 33.41
CA ALA A 130 1.65 -8.13 32.64
C ALA A 130 0.68 -7.02 33.11
N ALA A 131 0.68 -6.68 34.40
CA ALA A 131 -0.16 -5.61 34.96
C ALA A 131 0.25 -4.21 34.46
N GLU A 132 1.53 -3.98 34.17
CA GLU A 132 1.98 -2.73 33.52
C GLU A 132 1.49 -2.63 32.07
N SER A 133 1.33 -3.77 31.38
CA SER A 133 0.85 -3.84 29.98
C SER A 133 -0.63 -3.45 29.86
N GLU A 134 -1.48 -3.91 30.79
CA GLU A 134 -2.93 -3.60 30.78
C GLU A 134 -3.22 -2.11 31.08
N ASN A 135 -2.43 -1.46 31.94
CA ASN A 135 -2.65 -0.06 32.33
C ASN A 135 -2.14 0.99 31.32
N THR A 136 -1.40 0.59 30.28
CA THR A 136 -0.57 1.56 29.53
C THR A 136 -1.32 2.36 28.46
N THR A 137 -2.55 1.99 28.03
CA THR A 137 -3.46 3.02 27.49
C THR A 137 -4.93 2.66 27.63
N ASP A 138 -5.62 3.47 28.43
CA ASP A 138 -7.07 3.63 28.36
C ASP A 138 -7.47 3.86 26.89
N ALA A 139 -8.26 2.94 26.31
CA ALA A 139 -8.69 2.98 24.91
C ALA A 139 -9.27 4.36 24.54
N ALA A 140 -9.92 5.03 25.50
CA ALA A 140 -10.43 6.39 25.36
C ALA A 140 -9.32 7.41 25.02
N ARG A 141 -8.13 7.31 25.63
CA ARG A 141 -6.98 8.21 25.36
C ARG A 141 -6.37 7.95 23.99
N LEU A 142 -6.27 6.69 23.55
CA LEU A 142 -5.81 6.36 22.19
C LEU A 142 -6.76 6.95 21.17
N ARG A 143 -8.06 6.71 21.36
CA ARG A 143 -9.12 7.23 20.51
C ARG A 143 -9.06 8.75 20.40
N GLN A 144 -9.01 9.45 21.52
CA GLN A 144 -8.93 10.92 21.54
C GLN A 144 -7.71 11.45 20.77
N ARG A 145 -6.55 10.78 20.91
CA ARG A 145 -5.33 11.17 20.18
C ARG A 145 -5.44 10.88 18.69
N TRP A 146 -5.99 9.73 18.33
CA TRP A 146 -6.22 9.38 16.93
C TRP A 146 -7.19 10.36 16.28
N GLN A 147 -8.33 10.67 16.90
CA GLN A 147 -9.32 11.61 16.35
C GLN A 147 -8.74 13.01 16.05
N ARG A 148 -7.85 13.52 16.90
CA ARG A 148 -7.12 14.79 16.68
C ARG A 148 -6.17 14.77 15.48
N ILE A 149 -5.79 13.58 15.01
CA ILE A 149 -4.93 13.37 13.84
C ILE A 149 -5.79 13.02 12.63
N ALA A 150 -6.74 12.11 12.79
CA ALA A 150 -7.60 11.55 11.75
C ALA A 150 -8.43 12.64 11.07
N LYS A 151 -9.10 13.52 11.82
CA LYS A 151 -9.94 14.57 11.24
C LYS A 151 -9.20 15.46 10.23
N PRO A 152 -8.09 16.13 10.59
CA PRO A 152 -7.34 16.94 9.62
C PRO A 152 -6.60 16.09 8.58
N LEU A 153 -6.21 14.84 8.91
CA LEU A 153 -5.56 13.95 7.94
C LEU A 153 -6.53 13.51 6.84
N PHE A 154 -7.77 13.13 7.16
CA PHE A 154 -8.75 12.73 6.16
C PHE A 154 -9.16 13.91 5.27
N ALA A 155 -9.43 15.09 5.86
CA ALA A 155 -9.70 16.30 5.09
C ALA A 155 -8.55 16.62 4.12
N ALA A 156 -7.31 16.49 4.57
CA ALA A 156 -6.13 16.67 3.74
C ALA A 156 -5.98 15.62 2.61
N LEU A 157 -6.54 14.42 2.78
CA LEU A 157 -6.41 13.33 1.80
C LEU A 157 -7.61 13.24 0.83
N GLU A 158 -8.68 13.99 1.07
CA GLU A 158 -9.88 14.03 0.23
C GLU A 158 -9.64 14.85 -1.05
N GLU A 159 -9.06 16.03 -0.92
CA GLU A 159 -8.80 16.93 -2.05
C GLU A 159 -7.32 16.94 -2.43
N TRP A 160 -7.05 17.13 -3.73
CA TRP A 160 -5.70 17.37 -4.21
C TRP A 160 -5.70 18.37 -5.35
N HIS A 161 -4.60 19.09 -5.49
CA HIS A 161 -4.40 20.04 -6.58
C HIS A 161 -3.23 19.57 -7.44
N GLU A 162 -3.47 19.44 -8.73
CA GLU A 162 -2.42 19.25 -9.72
C GLU A 162 -2.17 20.56 -10.46
N ARG A 163 -0.90 21.00 -10.50
CA ARG A 163 -0.48 22.13 -11.33
C ARG A 163 0.20 21.60 -12.57
N ARG A 164 -0.35 21.90 -13.74
CA ARG A 164 0.19 21.49 -15.05
C ARG A 164 0.55 22.73 -15.88
N THR A 165 1.73 22.72 -16.50
CA THR A 165 2.14 23.73 -17.48
C THR A 165 1.68 23.26 -18.86
N LEU A 166 0.90 24.09 -19.56
CA LEU A 166 0.25 23.72 -20.83
C LEU A 166 1.26 23.53 -21.99
N ASP A 167 2.39 24.24 -21.95
CA ASP A 167 3.40 24.24 -23.02
C ASP A 167 4.77 23.65 -22.60
N GLY A 168 4.83 22.98 -21.44
CA GLY A 168 6.05 22.37 -20.90
C GLY A 168 6.12 20.86 -21.15
N PRO A 169 7.31 20.24 -21.18
CA PRO A 169 7.44 18.79 -21.28
C PRO A 169 6.61 18.09 -20.20
N HIS A 170 5.72 17.20 -20.66
CA HIS A 170 4.76 16.47 -19.84
C HIS A 170 5.43 15.30 -19.11
N VAL A 171 6.21 15.57 -18.07
CA VAL A 171 6.77 14.52 -17.20
C VAL A 171 5.86 14.37 -15.98
N THR A 172 4.90 13.46 -16.04
CA THR A 172 4.20 13.02 -14.83
C THR A 172 5.10 12.01 -14.13
N LEU A 173 5.63 12.33 -12.95
CA LEU A 173 6.28 11.32 -12.12
C LEU A 173 5.25 10.24 -11.80
N THR A 174 5.42 9.03 -12.33
CA THR A 174 4.57 7.91 -11.96
C THR A 174 4.91 7.42 -10.56
N PHE A 175 3.96 6.75 -9.94
CA PHE A 175 4.20 6.14 -8.66
C PHE A 175 5.23 5.00 -8.74
N ALA A 176 5.38 4.35 -9.91
CA ALA A 176 6.34 3.27 -10.13
C ALA A 176 7.77 3.70 -9.80
N THR A 177 8.23 4.83 -10.34
CA THR A 177 9.56 5.37 -10.08
C THR A 177 9.74 5.76 -8.61
N LEU A 178 8.75 6.43 -8.03
CA LEU A 178 8.80 6.82 -6.62
C LEU A 178 8.84 5.61 -5.66
N ALA A 179 8.02 4.59 -5.94
CA ALA A 179 7.96 3.35 -5.17
C ALA A 179 9.25 2.53 -5.33
N ALA A 180 9.78 2.46 -6.54
CA ALA A 180 11.05 1.79 -6.82
C ALA A 180 12.20 2.44 -6.04
N ASP A 181 12.31 3.76 -6.08
CA ASP A 181 13.33 4.50 -5.36
C ASP A 181 13.19 4.36 -3.84
N ALA A 182 11.95 4.35 -3.32
CA ALA A 182 11.72 4.08 -1.91
C ALA A 182 12.15 2.67 -1.51
N LEU A 183 11.87 1.67 -2.36
CA LEU A 183 12.21 0.26 -2.13
C LEU A 183 13.72 0.02 -2.25
N ASP A 184 14.38 0.59 -3.25
CA ASP A 184 15.82 0.49 -3.46
C ASP A 184 16.59 1.13 -2.31
N ARG A 185 16.20 2.34 -1.87
CA ARG A 185 16.75 2.96 -0.65
C ARG A 185 16.50 2.11 0.60
N ALA A 186 15.39 1.36 0.66
CA ALA A 186 15.14 0.44 1.76
C ALA A 186 16.02 -0.80 1.70
N ALA A 187 16.23 -1.38 0.51
CA ALA A 187 17.15 -2.49 0.27
C ALA A 187 18.58 -2.12 0.66
N ASP A 188 19.04 -0.94 0.25
CA ASP A 188 20.33 -0.37 0.65
C ASP A 188 20.49 -0.22 2.16
N ARG A 189 19.42 0.23 2.85
CA ARG A 189 19.43 0.29 4.32
C ARG A 189 19.52 -1.10 4.93
N VAL A 190 18.80 -2.09 4.40
CA VAL A 190 18.89 -3.48 4.86
C VAL A 190 20.31 -4.01 4.70
N ALA A 191 20.93 -3.81 3.53
CA ALA A 191 22.30 -4.23 3.25
C ALA A 191 23.30 -3.59 4.23
N ARG A 192 23.28 -2.26 4.35
CA ARG A 192 24.21 -1.53 5.24
C ARG A 192 24.04 -1.89 6.71
N ARG A 193 22.80 -2.00 7.20
CA ARG A 193 22.53 -2.34 8.61
C ARG A 193 22.81 -3.81 8.90
N GLY A 194 22.56 -4.70 7.96
CA GLY A 194 22.91 -6.12 8.07
C GLY A 194 24.42 -6.35 8.13
N ALA A 195 25.19 -5.68 7.28
CA ALA A 195 26.65 -5.77 7.27
C ALA A 195 27.31 -5.24 8.55
N ALA A 196 26.60 -4.47 9.37
CA ALA A 196 27.08 -4.00 10.67
C ALA A 196 26.97 -5.07 11.77
N ILE A 197 26.26 -6.18 11.54
CA ILE A 197 26.12 -7.28 12.49
C ILE A 197 27.35 -8.19 12.34
N ARG A 198 28.20 -8.22 13.35
CA ARG A 198 29.42 -9.06 13.43
C ARG A 198 29.29 -10.15 14.47
N SER A 199 28.47 -9.93 15.50
CA SER A 199 28.29 -10.85 16.62
C SER A 199 26.86 -10.85 17.14
N ALA A 200 26.55 -11.86 17.97
CA ALA A 200 25.29 -11.95 18.68
C ALA A 200 25.09 -10.81 19.69
N ASP A 201 26.14 -10.12 20.13
CA ASP A 201 26.08 -9.04 21.12
C ASP A 201 25.92 -7.64 20.52
N ASP A 202 25.90 -7.51 19.18
CA ASP A 202 25.76 -6.23 18.49
C ASP A 202 24.30 -5.71 18.51
N MET A 203 23.76 -5.46 19.70
CA MET A 203 22.36 -5.11 19.93
C MET A 203 21.88 -3.97 19.03
N GLU A 204 22.65 -2.89 18.92
CA GLU A 204 22.26 -1.73 18.11
C GLU A 204 22.18 -2.08 16.62
N ALA A 205 23.14 -2.86 16.11
CA ALA A 205 23.17 -3.30 14.72
C ALA A 205 21.98 -4.24 14.41
N LEU A 206 21.73 -5.22 15.28
CA LEU A 206 20.59 -6.15 15.18
C LEU A 206 19.25 -5.41 15.22
N HIS A 207 19.08 -4.47 16.16
CA HIS A 207 17.89 -3.63 16.24
C HIS A 207 17.69 -2.81 14.97
N SER A 208 18.74 -2.14 14.49
CA SER A 208 18.70 -1.31 13.30
C SER A 208 18.37 -2.11 12.04
N ALA A 209 18.95 -3.31 11.90
CA ALA A 209 18.65 -4.24 10.81
C ALA A 209 17.19 -4.72 10.86
N ARG A 210 16.67 -5.07 12.04
CA ARG A 210 15.24 -5.41 12.23
C ARG A 210 14.33 -4.29 11.76
N LEU A 211 14.64 -3.04 12.11
CA LEU A 211 13.87 -1.86 11.68
C LEU A 211 13.96 -1.64 10.16
N ALA A 212 15.11 -1.87 9.55
CA ALA A 212 15.31 -1.76 8.10
C ALA A 212 14.48 -2.81 7.34
N LEU A 213 14.56 -4.09 7.73
CA LEU A 213 13.78 -5.20 7.16
C LEU A 213 12.28 -4.92 7.24
N LYS A 214 11.83 -4.49 8.41
CA LYS A 214 10.44 -4.14 8.66
C LYS A 214 9.96 -3.01 7.76
N SER A 215 10.80 -1.99 7.55
CA SER A 215 10.47 -0.87 6.67
C SER A 215 10.40 -1.31 5.20
N ALA A 216 11.32 -2.15 4.74
CA ALA A 216 11.28 -2.73 3.39
C ALA A 216 10.01 -3.56 3.17
N ARG A 217 9.64 -4.42 4.13
CA ARG A 217 8.38 -5.19 4.09
C ARG A 217 7.14 -4.30 4.01
N TYR A 218 7.10 -3.19 4.74
CA TYR A 218 5.94 -2.29 4.70
C TYR A 218 5.85 -1.45 3.41
N LEU A 219 6.96 -1.25 2.70
CA LEU A 219 6.94 -0.64 1.37
C LEU A 219 6.52 -1.65 0.29
N LEU A 220 6.97 -2.90 0.40
CA LEU A 220 6.65 -3.95 -0.58
C LEU A 220 5.23 -4.49 -0.43
N LYS A 221 4.78 -4.78 0.81
CA LYS A 221 3.49 -5.43 1.08
C LYS A 221 2.29 -4.81 0.35
N PRO A 222 2.12 -3.48 0.33
CA PRO A 222 0.95 -2.86 -0.32
C PRO A 222 0.97 -2.99 -1.84
N LEU A 223 2.14 -3.28 -2.42
CA LEU A 223 2.39 -3.35 -3.86
C LEU A 223 2.74 -4.78 -4.29
N ALA A 224 2.54 -5.77 -3.40
CA ALA A 224 2.92 -7.16 -3.64
C ALA A 224 2.21 -7.77 -4.86
N SER A 225 1.01 -7.31 -5.20
CA SER A 225 0.28 -7.73 -6.39
C SER A 225 0.93 -7.28 -7.72
N HIS A 226 1.94 -6.40 -7.67
CA HIS A 226 2.62 -5.88 -8.86
C HIS A 226 3.98 -6.56 -9.11
N ALA A 227 4.29 -7.64 -8.38
CA ALA A 227 5.51 -8.43 -8.54
C ALA A 227 5.27 -9.88 -8.10
N ASP A 228 5.37 -10.83 -9.03
CA ASP A 228 5.01 -12.24 -8.80
C ASP A 228 5.86 -12.91 -7.71
N ASP A 229 7.11 -12.48 -7.56
CA ASP A 229 8.07 -12.95 -6.56
C ASP A 229 7.92 -12.25 -5.19
N ALA A 230 7.05 -11.23 -5.08
CA ALA A 230 6.87 -10.47 -3.84
C ALA A 230 6.27 -11.27 -2.67
N PRO A 231 5.28 -12.16 -2.84
CA PRO A 231 4.71 -12.93 -1.74
C PRO A 231 5.75 -13.82 -1.04
N GLU A 232 6.56 -14.54 -1.83
CA GLU A 232 7.63 -15.39 -1.32
C GLU A 232 8.71 -14.54 -0.63
N LEU A 233 9.13 -13.43 -1.26
CA LEU A 233 10.10 -12.51 -0.66
C LEU A 233 9.57 -11.90 0.66
N LEU A 234 8.29 -11.55 0.74
CA LEU A 234 7.68 -11.02 1.96
C LEU A 234 7.66 -12.04 3.11
N GLN A 235 7.47 -13.32 2.79
CA GLN A 235 7.58 -14.42 3.75
C GLN A 235 9.03 -14.63 4.17
N SER A 236 9.95 -14.64 3.22
CA SER A 236 11.39 -14.68 3.49
C SER A 236 11.79 -13.55 4.46
N LEU A 237 11.54 -12.28 4.09
CA LEU A 237 11.83 -11.11 4.93
C LEU A 237 11.15 -11.18 6.31
N ARG A 238 9.98 -11.84 6.42
CA ARG A 238 9.32 -12.07 7.71
C ARG A 238 10.18 -12.95 8.61
N HIS A 239 10.63 -14.10 8.11
CA HIS A 239 11.45 -15.02 8.89
C HIS A 239 12.74 -14.34 9.39
N ALA A 240 13.42 -13.56 8.54
CA ALA A 240 14.60 -12.79 8.94
C ALA A 240 14.27 -11.74 10.02
N GLN A 241 13.15 -11.03 9.86
CA GLN A 241 12.70 -10.04 10.84
C GLN A 241 12.34 -10.67 12.20
N ASP A 242 11.72 -11.84 12.19
CA ASP A 242 11.28 -12.54 13.40
C ASP A 242 12.51 -13.10 14.15
N ALA A 243 13.50 -13.66 13.44
CA ALA A 243 14.77 -14.09 14.01
C ALA A 243 15.53 -12.93 14.70
N PHE A 244 15.69 -11.79 14.02
CA PHE A 244 16.29 -10.60 14.65
C PHE A 244 15.42 -10.00 15.76
N GLY A 245 14.11 -10.29 15.72
CA GLY A 245 13.19 -9.86 16.75
C GLY A 245 13.43 -10.53 18.08
N ASP A 246 13.51 -11.86 18.06
CA ASP A 246 13.74 -12.65 19.27
C ASP A 246 15.07 -12.29 19.95
N ILE A 247 16.13 -12.08 19.15
CA ILE A 247 17.44 -11.65 19.66
C ILE A 247 17.35 -10.26 20.31
N ASN A 248 16.74 -9.30 19.62
CA ASN A 248 16.58 -7.94 20.13
C ASN A 248 15.75 -7.88 21.41
N ASP A 249 14.68 -8.66 21.48
CA ASP A 249 13.77 -8.66 22.63
C ASP A 249 14.45 -9.30 23.85
N ALA A 250 15.31 -10.31 23.64
CA ALA A 250 16.17 -10.88 24.68
C ALA A 250 17.27 -9.92 25.16
N HIS A 251 17.94 -9.20 24.26
CA HIS A 251 18.92 -8.16 24.62
C HIS A 251 18.29 -7.06 25.46
N ALA A 252 17.14 -6.53 25.02
CA ALA A 252 16.47 -5.43 25.71
C ALA A 252 16.05 -5.82 27.15
N LEU A 253 15.61 -7.07 27.36
CA LEU A 253 15.32 -7.56 28.70
C LEU A 253 16.61 -7.75 29.51
N ARG A 254 17.68 -8.32 28.92
CA ARG A 254 18.97 -8.54 29.58
C ARG A 254 19.57 -7.23 30.10
N ASP A 255 19.59 -6.19 29.27
CA ASP A 255 20.09 -4.87 29.67
C ASP A 255 19.23 -4.26 30.78
N ARG A 256 17.90 -4.44 30.73
CA ARG A 256 17.03 -4.00 31.82
C ARG A 256 17.32 -4.73 33.13
N LEU A 257 17.58 -6.04 33.11
CA LEU A 257 17.99 -6.80 34.30
C LEU A 257 19.31 -6.26 34.87
N ARG A 258 20.30 -5.99 34.00
CA ARG A 258 21.58 -5.40 34.40
C ARG A 258 21.41 -4.04 35.06
N THR A 259 20.61 -3.16 34.47
CA THR A 259 20.29 -1.85 35.06
C THR A 259 19.69 -2.00 36.45
N VAL A 260 18.73 -2.92 36.64
CA VAL A 260 18.14 -3.18 37.96
C VAL A 260 19.19 -3.69 38.96
N VAL A 261 20.08 -4.60 38.56
CA VAL A 261 21.17 -5.08 39.42
C VAL A 261 22.09 -3.93 39.83
N THR A 262 22.47 -3.06 38.89
CA THR A 262 23.33 -1.90 39.17
C THR A 262 22.65 -0.95 40.15
N THR A 263 21.40 -0.57 39.91
CA THR A 263 20.64 0.32 40.80
C THR A 263 20.48 -0.25 42.22
N LEU A 264 20.26 -1.56 42.36
CA LEU A 264 20.16 -2.21 43.68
C LEU A 264 21.49 -2.20 44.44
N ARG A 265 22.61 -2.36 43.73
CA ARG A 265 23.95 -2.30 44.35
C ARG A 265 24.29 -0.89 44.80
N GLU A 266 23.91 0.12 44.03
CA GLU A 266 24.15 1.54 44.33
C GLU A 266 23.25 2.07 45.46
N SER A 267 22.01 1.58 45.57
CA SER A 267 21.07 2.05 46.60
C SER A 267 21.34 1.49 48.00
N GLY A 268 22.24 0.52 48.14
CA GLY A 268 22.54 -0.14 49.41
C GLY A 268 21.35 -0.90 50.03
N GLN A 269 20.27 -1.08 49.27
CA GLN A 269 19.11 -1.84 49.72
C GLN A 269 19.50 -3.30 49.95
N ASP A 270 19.10 -3.86 51.10
CA ASP A 270 19.36 -5.23 51.49
C ASP A 270 18.64 -6.20 50.53
N THR A 271 19.30 -6.46 49.41
CA THR A 271 18.74 -7.23 48.31
C THR A 271 18.96 -8.69 48.63
N SER A 272 17.86 -9.43 48.82
CA SER A 272 17.95 -10.84 49.21
C SER A 272 18.88 -11.62 48.28
N ARG A 273 19.68 -12.53 48.84
CA ARG A 273 20.54 -13.45 48.08
C ARG A 273 19.76 -14.21 47.00
N ALA A 274 18.48 -14.48 47.25
CA ALA A 274 17.56 -15.07 46.29
C ALA A 274 17.24 -14.15 45.10
N SER A 275 17.09 -12.84 45.30
CA SER A 275 16.89 -11.85 44.23
C SER A 275 18.12 -11.80 43.30
N LEU A 276 19.32 -11.66 43.88
CA LEU A 276 20.57 -11.59 43.11
C LEU A 276 20.83 -12.88 42.33
N ALA A 277 20.61 -14.04 42.96
CA ALA A 277 20.74 -15.33 42.29
C ALA A 277 19.70 -15.51 41.18
N GLY A 278 18.45 -15.07 41.39
CA GLY A 278 17.40 -15.11 40.39
C GLY A 278 17.69 -14.22 39.19
N LEU A 279 18.18 -13.00 39.40
CA LEU A 279 18.58 -12.06 38.34
C LEU A 279 19.74 -12.62 37.53
N ALA A 280 20.81 -13.10 38.19
CA ALA A 280 21.99 -13.64 37.53
C ALA A 280 21.69 -14.94 36.75
N ALA A 281 20.77 -15.78 37.23
CA ALA A 281 20.30 -16.94 36.47
C ALA A 281 19.49 -16.51 35.24
N SER A 282 18.64 -15.48 35.38
CA SER A 282 17.80 -14.99 34.29
C SER A 282 18.62 -14.32 33.18
N GLU A 283 19.68 -13.60 33.57
CA GLU A 283 20.64 -13.02 32.63
C GLU A 283 21.41 -14.09 31.83
N ARG A 284 21.81 -15.18 32.49
CA ARG A 284 22.47 -16.33 31.83
C ARG A 284 21.55 -17.00 30.82
N ASP A 285 20.29 -17.24 31.17
CA ASP A 285 19.31 -17.84 30.26
C ASP A 285 19.05 -16.94 29.04
N LEU A 286 18.97 -15.62 29.24
CA LEU A 286 18.83 -14.67 28.14
C LEU A 286 20.06 -14.67 27.23
N THR A 287 21.25 -14.75 27.81
CA THR A 287 22.51 -14.84 27.03
C THR A 287 22.56 -16.12 26.21
N ALA A 288 22.18 -17.26 26.80
CA ALA A 288 22.07 -18.53 26.09
C ALA A 288 21.02 -18.45 24.96
N ARG A 289 19.86 -17.84 25.23
CA ARG A 289 18.79 -17.64 24.23
C ARG A 289 19.26 -16.76 23.06
N ILE A 290 20.01 -15.69 23.33
CA ILE A 290 20.61 -14.83 22.30
C ILE A 290 21.54 -15.65 21.40
N ALA A 291 22.45 -16.44 21.99
CA ALA A 291 23.39 -17.27 21.23
C ALA A 291 22.67 -18.31 20.36
N VAL A 292 21.67 -19.01 20.91
CA VAL A 292 20.85 -19.98 20.17
C VAL A 292 20.09 -19.31 19.02
N ALA A 293 19.43 -18.18 19.28
CA ALA A 293 18.66 -17.46 18.27
C ALA A 293 19.58 -16.89 17.17
N PHE A 294 20.77 -16.41 17.53
CA PHE A 294 21.75 -15.91 16.56
C PHE A 294 22.28 -17.04 15.67
N ASN A 295 22.63 -18.20 16.23
CA ASN A 295 23.06 -19.36 15.45
C ASN A 295 21.95 -19.88 14.54
N ALA A 296 20.70 -19.90 15.02
CA ALA A 296 19.54 -20.23 14.17
C ALA A 296 19.38 -19.21 13.03
N ALA A 297 19.55 -17.92 13.30
CA ALA A 297 19.51 -16.88 12.28
C ALA A 297 20.65 -17.03 11.25
N ALA A 298 21.85 -17.43 11.68
CA ALA A 298 22.99 -17.71 10.81
C ALA A 298 22.72 -18.92 9.89
N ALA A 299 22.18 -20.01 10.43
CA ALA A 299 21.77 -21.18 9.61
C ALA A 299 20.68 -20.81 8.58
N TRP A 300 19.80 -19.87 8.90
CA TRP A 300 18.84 -19.32 7.93
C TRP A 300 19.50 -18.44 6.88
N HIS A 301 20.54 -17.70 7.26
CA HIS A 301 21.36 -16.91 6.33
C HIS A 301 22.07 -17.80 5.32
N GLU A 302 22.48 -19.02 5.69
CA GLU A 302 23.07 -20.00 4.77
C GLU A 302 22.07 -20.48 3.69
N ARG A 303 20.77 -20.54 4.00
CA ARG A 303 19.73 -20.95 3.04
C ARG A 303 19.37 -19.85 2.04
N GLU A 304 19.21 -18.62 2.52
CA GLU A 304 18.99 -17.44 1.68
C GLU A 304 19.66 -16.22 2.36
N PRO A 305 20.87 -15.84 1.91
CA PRO A 305 21.61 -14.74 2.49
C PRO A 305 20.84 -13.44 2.47
N LEU A 306 21.15 -12.54 3.41
CA LEU A 306 20.54 -11.22 3.47
C LEU A 306 20.79 -10.43 2.17
N GLN A 307 21.95 -10.63 1.56
CA GLN A 307 22.37 -10.05 0.30
C GLN A 307 21.48 -10.51 -0.86
N GLU A 308 21.05 -11.77 -0.87
CA GLU A 308 20.13 -12.31 -1.88
C GLU A 308 18.76 -11.64 -1.77
N ARG A 309 18.24 -11.49 -0.55
CA ARG A 309 16.97 -10.77 -0.30
C ARG A 309 17.06 -9.31 -0.72
N VAL A 310 18.20 -8.67 -0.48
CA VAL A 310 18.49 -7.31 -0.95
C VAL A 310 18.51 -7.27 -2.49
N ALA A 311 19.15 -8.24 -3.15
CA ALA A 311 19.18 -8.33 -4.60
C ALA A 311 17.77 -8.50 -5.18
N ARG A 312 16.92 -9.35 -4.58
CA ARG A 312 15.51 -9.51 -4.96
C ARG A 312 14.70 -8.22 -4.78
N LEU A 313 14.88 -7.50 -3.66
CA LEU A 313 14.25 -6.19 -3.44
C LEU A 313 14.68 -5.18 -4.53
N LYS A 314 15.97 -5.14 -4.86
CA LYS A 314 16.52 -4.29 -5.93
C LYS A 314 16.00 -4.68 -7.30
N ALA A 315 15.84 -5.98 -7.58
CA ALA A 315 15.29 -6.47 -8.83
C ALA A 315 13.83 -6.06 -9.01
N ILE A 316 13.00 -6.16 -7.96
CA ILE A 316 11.63 -5.63 -7.97
C ILE A 316 11.63 -4.12 -8.25
N ALA A 317 12.48 -3.36 -7.54
CA ALA A 317 12.60 -1.92 -7.75
C ALA A 317 13.03 -1.58 -9.19
N ALA A 318 13.99 -2.31 -9.75
CA ALA A 318 14.44 -2.12 -11.14
C ALA A 318 13.31 -2.38 -12.15
N ARG A 319 12.53 -3.45 -11.97
CA ARG A 319 11.35 -3.72 -12.81
C ARG A 319 10.31 -2.60 -12.70
N TRP A 320 10.09 -2.08 -11.50
CA TRP A 320 9.17 -0.94 -11.31
C TRP A 320 9.69 0.34 -11.97
N ARG A 321 11.00 0.64 -11.95
CA ARG A 321 11.55 1.77 -12.73
C ARG A 321 11.40 1.57 -14.22
N ALA A 322 11.62 0.35 -14.72
CA ALA A 322 11.49 0.05 -16.14
C ALA A 322 10.07 0.30 -16.65
N ARG A 323 9.04 0.08 -15.83
CA ARG A 323 7.64 0.43 -16.16
C ARG A 323 7.42 1.92 -16.46
N ASP A 324 8.24 2.82 -15.92
CA ASP A 324 8.13 4.27 -16.17
C ASP A 324 8.79 4.67 -17.51
N ALA A 325 9.71 3.85 -18.04
CA ALA A 325 10.23 4.02 -19.39
C ALA A 325 9.20 3.61 -20.46
N GLU A 326 8.23 2.78 -20.07
CA GLU A 326 7.07 2.36 -20.86
C GLU A 326 5.82 3.10 -20.36
N ILE A 327 5.77 4.44 -20.44
CA ILE A 327 4.46 5.13 -20.30
C ILE A 327 3.58 4.51 -21.39
N PRO A 328 2.53 3.74 -21.06
CA PRO A 328 1.70 3.12 -22.06
C PRO A 328 0.90 4.26 -22.68
N VAL A 329 1.25 4.62 -23.90
CA VAL A 329 0.26 5.16 -24.81
C VAL A 329 -0.77 4.03 -24.93
N GLU A 330 -2.03 4.27 -24.58
CA GLU A 330 -3.09 3.31 -24.94
C GLU A 330 -3.06 3.18 -26.47
N ILE A 331 -2.62 2.02 -26.97
CA ILE A 331 -2.49 1.76 -28.40
C ILE A 331 -3.77 1.04 -28.82
N GLU A 332 -4.72 1.80 -29.35
CA GLU A 332 -5.94 1.26 -29.94
C GLU A 332 -5.79 1.17 -31.46
N ARG A 333 -6.36 0.13 -32.08
CA ARG A 333 -6.62 0.11 -33.53
C ARG A 333 -8.11 0.13 -33.80
N LYS A 334 -8.50 0.78 -34.90
CA LYS A 334 -9.89 1.05 -35.23
C LYS A 334 -10.21 0.74 -36.69
N TRP A 335 -11.36 0.12 -36.91
CA TRP A 335 -11.86 -0.18 -38.25
C TRP A 335 -13.28 0.32 -38.43
N LEU A 336 -13.54 0.86 -39.62
CA LEU A 336 -14.88 1.15 -40.08
C LEU A 336 -15.53 -0.13 -40.58
N LEU A 337 -16.73 -0.44 -40.07
CA LEU A 337 -17.51 -1.58 -40.51
C LEU A 337 -18.64 -1.17 -41.45
N SER A 338 -18.97 -2.05 -42.40
CA SER A 338 -20.07 -1.85 -43.35
C SER A 338 -21.44 -2.13 -42.74
N ALA A 339 -21.48 -2.95 -41.69
CA ALA A 339 -22.69 -3.31 -40.94
C ALA A 339 -22.30 -3.93 -39.59
N LEU A 340 -23.27 -4.04 -38.68
CA LEU A 340 -23.11 -4.76 -37.42
C LEU A 340 -22.95 -6.27 -37.68
N PRO A 341 -21.82 -6.91 -37.27
CA PRO A 341 -21.63 -8.34 -37.48
C PRO A 341 -22.68 -9.16 -36.69
N PRO A 342 -23.37 -10.14 -37.28
CA PRO A 342 -24.45 -10.87 -36.62
C PRO A 342 -24.04 -11.54 -35.29
N ARG A 343 -22.78 -11.97 -35.19
CA ARG A 343 -22.23 -12.64 -34.00
C ARG A 343 -22.32 -11.79 -32.73
N VAL A 344 -22.35 -10.47 -32.84
CA VAL A 344 -22.44 -9.60 -31.64
C VAL A 344 -23.82 -9.64 -30.98
N LEU A 345 -24.85 -10.09 -31.71
CA LEU A 345 -26.22 -10.15 -31.22
C LEU A 345 -26.43 -11.22 -30.13
N ASP A 346 -25.47 -12.14 -29.98
CA ASP A 346 -25.46 -13.16 -28.92
C ASP A 346 -24.97 -12.61 -27.57
N VAL A 347 -24.50 -11.36 -27.52
CA VAL A 347 -23.92 -10.72 -26.33
C VAL A 347 -24.76 -9.51 -25.92
N THR A 348 -25.04 -9.38 -24.63
CA THR A 348 -25.70 -8.20 -24.07
C THR A 348 -24.75 -6.98 -24.17
N PRO A 349 -25.11 -5.91 -24.92
CA PRO A 349 -24.27 -4.73 -25.02
C PRO A 349 -24.34 -3.87 -23.76
N ALA A 350 -23.29 -3.08 -23.53
CA ALA A 350 -23.36 -1.96 -22.60
C ALA A 350 -23.85 -0.70 -23.32
N THR A 351 -24.74 0.05 -22.70
CA THR A 351 -25.17 1.36 -23.20
C THR A 351 -24.21 2.42 -22.68
N LEU A 352 -23.56 3.13 -23.60
CA LEU A 352 -22.61 4.19 -23.29
C LEU A 352 -23.18 5.54 -23.75
N GLN A 353 -23.17 6.53 -22.85
CA GLN A 353 -23.43 7.92 -23.19
C GLN A 353 -22.22 8.76 -22.81
N GLN A 354 -21.79 9.63 -23.73
CA GLN A 354 -20.62 10.48 -23.55
C GLN A 354 -20.98 11.92 -23.87
N GLY A 355 -20.54 12.83 -23.02
CA GLY A 355 -20.62 14.27 -23.23
C GLY A 355 -19.24 14.91 -23.13
N TYR A 356 -18.97 15.86 -24.02
CA TYR A 356 -17.71 16.61 -24.03
C TYR A 356 -17.94 18.07 -23.64
N LEU A 357 -17.28 18.49 -22.56
CA LEU A 357 -17.24 19.88 -22.12
C LEU A 357 -16.11 20.60 -22.89
N PRO A 358 -16.43 21.64 -23.68
CA PRO A 358 -15.45 22.30 -24.52
C PRO A 358 -14.50 23.20 -23.72
N GLY A 359 -13.22 23.17 -24.06
CA GLY A 359 -12.18 24.11 -23.65
C GLY A 359 -11.03 24.14 -24.67
N GLU A 360 -10.30 25.25 -24.78
CA GLU A 360 -9.29 25.44 -25.84
C GLU A 360 -7.99 24.62 -25.62
N SER A 361 -7.70 24.26 -24.37
CA SER A 361 -6.51 23.48 -23.97
C SER A 361 -6.81 22.33 -23.01
N LEU A 362 -8.08 22.21 -22.60
CA LEU A 362 -8.59 21.22 -21.65
C LEU A 362 -9.92 20.73 -22.20
N VAL A 363 -10.01 19.43 -22.51
CA VAL A 363 -11.27 18.79 -22.93
C VAL A 363 -11.66 17.83 -21.84
N GLU A 364 -12.84 18.02 -21.26
CA GLU A 364 -13.37 17.10 -20.27
C GLU A 364 -14.46 16.23 -20.91
N ARG A 365 -14.34 14.92 -20.72
CA ARG A 365 -15.32 13.91 -21.16
C ARG A 365 -15.98 13.35 -19.91
N ILE A 366 -17.30 13.39 -19.86
CA ILE A 366 -18.09 12.67 -18.86
C ILE A 366 -18.79 11.51 -19.56
N ARG A 367 -18.60 10.29 -19.04
CA ARG A 367 -19.15 9.05 -19.60
C ARG A 367 -20.03 8.37 -18.57
N SER A 368 -21.25 8.00 -18.94
CA SER A 368 -22.03 6.98 -18.24
C SER A 368 -21.94 5.65 -18.99
N THR A 369 -21.84 4.55 -18.24
CA THR A 369 -21.98 3.19 -18.75
C THR A 369 -23.06 2.49 -17.93
N SER A 370 -24.02 1.86 -18.61
CA SER A 370 -25.11 1.13 -17.97
C SER A 370 -25.29 -0.25 -18.60
N ASN A 371 -25.52 -1.24 -17.75
CA ASN A 371 -25.90 -2.61 -18.11
C ASN A 371 -27.38 -2.90 -17.79
N GLY A 372 -28.19 -1.87 -17.52
CA GLY A 372 -29.60 -1.99 -17.14
C GLY A 372 -29.86 -2.06 -15.63
N GLU A 373 -28.88 -2.50 -14.82
CA GLU A 373 -29.04 -2.61 -13.36
C GLU A 373 -28.32 -1.48 -12.60
N ARG A 374 -27.17 -1.04 -13.11
CA ARG A 374 -26.35 -0.01 -12.46
C ARG A 374 -25.71 0.92 -13.48
N THR A 375 -25.68 2.21 -13.17
CA THR A 375 -24.95 3.22 -13.93
C THR A 375 -23.62 3.52 -13.25
N ARG A 376 -22.54 3.58 -14.03
CA ARG A 376 -21.23 4.06 -13.57
C ARG A 376 -20.85 5.31 -14.34
N TRP A 377 -20.46 6.36 -13.61
CA TRP A 377 -19.94 7.59 -14.20
C TRP A 377 -18.42 7.65 -14.10
N VAL A 378 -17.78 8.01 -15.22
CA VAL A 378 -16.34 8.26 -15.30
C VAL A 378 -16.12 9.63 -15.91
N ARG A 379 -15.39 10.47 -15.18
CA ARG A 379 -14.91 11.77 -15.64
C ARG A 379 -13.48 11.61 -16.15
N THR A 380 -13.21 12.12 -17.33
CA THR A 380 -11.89 12.09 -17.97
C THR A 380 -11.47 13.49 -18.36
N VAL A 381 -10.33 13.95 -17.85
CA VAL A 381 -9.74 15.25 -18.24
C VAL A 381 -8.60 14.98 -19.22
N LYS A 382 -8.74 15.46 -20.45
CA LYS A 382 -7.73 15.34 -21.51
C LYS A 382 -6.98 16.66 -21.67
N LEU A 383 -5.65 16.60 -21.61
CA LEU A 383 -4.74 17.74 -21.65
C LEU A 383 -3.70 17.57 -22.77
N GLY A 384 -3.43 18.62 -23.55
CA GLY A 384 -2.40 18.65 -24.59
C GLY A 384 -2.94 18.81 -26.03
N ARG A 385 -2.02 18.99 -27.00
CA ARG A 385 -2.31 19.10 -28.44
C ARG A 385 -1.50 18.05 -29.22
N GLY A 386 -2.06 17.51 -30.31
CA GLY A 386 -1.34 16.52 -31.15
C GLY A 386 -1.48 15.07 -30.68
N MET A 387 -0.42 14.26 -30.90
CA MET A 387 -0.36 12.81 -30.61
C MET A 387 -0.01 12.48 -29.14
N ALA A 388 0.63 13.41 -28.41
CA ALA A 388 0.89 13.26 -26.99
C ALA A 388 -0.20 13.96 -26.18
N ARG A 389 -1.07 13.19 -25.51
CA ARG A 389 -2.15 13.70 -24.66
C ARG A 389 -2.11 12.98 -23.32
N ILE A 390 -2.25 13.73 -22.23
CA ILE A 390 -2.46 13.15 -20.90
C ILE A 390 -3.96 12.99 -20.69
N GLU A 391 -4.39 11.81 -20.24
CA GLU A 391 -5.75 11.54 -19.81
C GLU A 391 -5.76 11.21 -18.31
N VAL A 392 -6.55 11.95 -17.54
CA VAL A 392 -6.79 11.67 -16.12
C VAL A 392 -8.22 11.16 -15.97
N GLU A 393 -8.39 9.91 -15.53
CA GLU A 393 -9.70 9.30 -15.32
C GLU A 393 -10.03 9.12 -13.84
N GLU A 394 -11.25 9.47 -13.45
CA GLU A 394 -11.77 9.29 -12.11
C GLU A 394 -13.25 8.87 -12.11
N ASP A 395 -13.63 8.02 -11.17
CA ASP A 395 -15.03 7.71 -10.91
C ASP A 395 -15.74 8.97 -10.40
N ALA A 396 -16.91 9.27 -10.96
CA ALA A 396 -17.77 10.35 -10.49
C ALA A 396 -18.99 9.77 -9.75
N THR A 397 -19.52 10.54 -8.80
CA THR A 397 -20.82 10.22 -8.18
C THR A 397 -21.95 10.42 -9.19
N ASP A 398 -23.10 9.78 -8.95
CA ASP A 398 -24.27 9.93 -9.83
C ASP A 398 -24.70 11.39 -9.97
N ASP A 399 -24.74 12.14 -8.86
CA ASP A 399 -25.11 13.57 -8.85
C ASP A 399 -24.12 14.41 -9.66
N LEU A 400 -22.81 14.21 -9.48
CA LEU A 400 -21.78 14.96 -10.19
C LEU A 400 -21.78 14.62 -11.69
N GLY A 401 -21.87 13.33 -12.02
CA GLY A 401 -21.90 12.86 -13.40
C GLY A 401 -23.11 13.40 -14.16
N ALA A 402 -24.30 13.34 -13.56
CA ALA A 402 -25.52 13.89 -14.15
C ALA A 402 -25.43 15.42 -14.35
N ALA A 403 -24.94 16.16 -13.35
CA ALA A 403 -24.78 17.60 -13.43
C ALA A 403 -23.81 18.02 -14.56
N LEU A 404 -22.66 17.36 -14.68
CA LEU A 404 -21.69 17.63 -15.75
C LEU A 404 -22.23 17.23 -17.12
N PHE A 405 -22.91 16.08 -17.22
CA PHE A 405 -23.48 15.62 -18.49
C PHE A 405 -24.55 16.59 -19.01
N ALA A 406 -25.35 17.20 -18.12
CA ALA A 406 -26.35 18.21 -18.48
C ALA A 406 -25.78 19.44 -19.20
N LEU A 407 -24.48 19.72 -19.03
CA LEU A 407 -23.76 20.85 -19.66
C LEU A 407 -23.18 20.54 -21.05
N THR A 408 -23.37 19.31 -21.55
CA THR A 408 -22.83 18.86 -22.85
C THR A 408 -23.80 18.85 -24.06
N PRO A 409 -24.97 19.54 -24.10
CA PRO A 409 -25.81 19.59 -25.30
C PRO A 409 -25.03 19.96 -26.58
N GLY A 410 -25.31 19.26 -27.68
CA GLY A 410 -24.61 19.45 -28.95
C GLY A 410 -23.15 18.93 -28.97
N ARG A 411 -22.73 18.21 -27.91
CA ARG A 411 -21.39 17.62 -27.77
C ARG A 411 -21.49 16.20 -27.22
N ARG A 412 -22.36 15.36 -27.78
CA ARG A 412 -22.69 14.02 -27.23
C ARG A 412 -22.56 12.89 -28.23
N VAL A 413 -22.24 11.71 -27.71
CA VAL A 413 -22.24 10.43 -28.42
C VAL A 413 -23.02 9.41 -27.61
N THR A 414 -23.91 8.68 -28.26
CA THR A 414 -24.58 7.50 -27.67
C THR A 414 -24.31 6.26 -28.51
N LYS A 415 -23.90 5.17 -27.86
CA LYS A 415 -23.58 3.92 -28.55
C LYS A 415 -23.89 2.69 -27.70
N LEU A 416 -24.12 1.58 -28.38
CA LEU A 416 -24.12 0.24 -27.81
C LEU A 416 -22.75 -0.39 -28.07
N ARG A 417 -22.09 -0.84 -27.01
CA ARG A 417 -20.78 -1.51 -27.09
C ARG A 417 -20.91 -3.00 -26.83
N TYR A 418 -20.50 -3.81 -27.79
CA TYR A 418 -20.42 -5.26 -27.69
C TYR A 418 -18.96 -5.67 -27.47
N ALA A 419 -18.64 -6.25 -26.32
CA ALA A 419 -17.31 -6.77 -26.03
C ALA A 419 -17.22 -8.23 -26.50
N MET A 420 -16.35 -8.50 -27.46
CA MET A 420 -16.18 -9.79 -28.14
C MET A 420 -14.78 -10.35 -27.83
N PRO A 421 -14.63 -11.25 -26.82
CA PRO A 421 -13.37 -11.92 -26.56
C PRO A 421 -12.95 -12.79 -27.76
N ASP A 422 -11.72 -12.61 -28.24
CA ASP A 422 -11.14 -13.40 -29.33
C ASP A 422 -9.64 -13.63 -29.07
N GLY A 423 -9.31 -14.82 -28.56
CA GLY A 423 -7.95 -15.15 -28.12
C GLY A 423 -7.52 -14.35 -26.88
N LEU A 424 -6.38 -13.66 -26.98
CA LEU A 424 -5.85 -12.80 -25.91
C LEU A 424 -6.36 -11.35 -25.97
N LEU A 425 -7.09 -11.01 -27.03
CA LEU A 425 -7.62 -9.66 -27.26
C LEU A 425 -9.13 -9.66 -27.05
N THR A 426 -9.67 -8.48 -26.74
CA THR A 426 -11.12 -8.24 -26.72
C THR A 426 -11.44 -7.17 -27.72
N TRP A 427 -12.29 -7.50 -28.69
CA TRP A 427 -12.77 -6.57 -29.70
C TRP A 427 -14.01 -5.85 -29.18
N GLU A 428 -14.00 -4.53 -29.20
CA GLU A 428 -15.14 -3.70 -28.86
C GLU A 428 -15.85 -3.26 -30.15
N ILE A 429 -17.06 -3.74 -30.37
CA ILE A 429 -17.88 -3.32 -31.51
C ILE A 429 -18.84 -2.23 -31.04
N ASP A 430 -18.65 -1.03 -31.53
CA ASP A 430 -19.45 0.14 -31.22
C ASP A 430 -20.49 0.39 -32.30
N HIS A 431 -21.75 0.18 -31.95
CA HIS A 431 -22.89 0.58 -32.77
C HIS A 431 -23.41 1.93 -32.25
N PHE A 432 -23.15 2.99 -33.02
CA PHE A 432 -23.63 4.32 -32.68
C PHE A 432 -25.14 4.39 -32.93
N THR A 433 -25.91 4.82 -31.93
CA THR A 433 -27.39 4.83 -32.03
C THR A 433 -27.92 6.18 -32.50
N ASP A 434 -27.06 7.19 -32.53
CA ASP A 434 -27.35 8.56 -32.94
C ASP A 434 -26.96 8.87 -34.39
N ARG A 435 -26.27 7.94 -35.07
CA ARG A 435 -25.83 8.04 -36.46
C ARG A 435 -25.60 6.63 -37.04
N ASP A 436 -25.73 6.48 -38.35
CA ASP A 436 -25.46 5.20 -39.02
C ASP A 436 -23.95 4.95 -39.12
N LEU A 437 -23.37 4.41 -38.04
CA LEU A 437 -21.94 4.16 -37.92
C LEU A 437 -21.70 2.95 -37.02
N VAL A 438 -20.83 2.05 -37.48
CA VAL A 438 -20.32 0.93 -36.69
C VAL A 438 -18.80 0.91 -36.74
N LEU A 439 -18.17 0.89 -35.58
CA LEU A 439 -16.71 0.82 -35.45
C LEU A 439 -16.31 -0.44 -34.69
N ALA A 440 -15.21 -1.06 -35.10
CA ALA A 440 -14.52 -2.05 -34.30
C ALA A 440 -13.26 -1.42 -33.70
N GLU A 441 -13.07 -1.54 -32.39
CA GLU A 441 -11.90 -1.11 -31.65
C GLU A 441 -11.23 -2.32 -30.98
N VAL A 442 -9.91 -2.33 -30.91
CA VAL A 442 -9.16 -3.31 -30.11
C VAL A 442 -7.99 -2.61 -29.42
N GLU A 443 -7.87 -2.81 -28.11
CA GLU A 443 -6.73 -2.32 -27.33
C GLU A 443 -5.57 -3.31 -27.44
N LEU A 444 -4.37 -2.78 -27.73
CA LEU A 444 -3.16 -3.57 -27.93
C LEU A 444 -2.19 -3.43 -26.75
N PRO A 445 -1.54 -4.53 -26.32
CA PRO A 445 -0.49 -4.48 -25.32
C PRO A 445 0.75 -3.66 -25.74
N SER A 446 1.01 -3.54 -27.05
CA SER A 446 2.13 -2.79 -27.62
C SER A 446 1.94 -2.52 -29.12
N GLU A 447 2.69 -1.56 -29.69
CA GLU A 447 2.66 -1.22 -31.12
C GLU A 447 3.13 -2.38 -32.02
N GLU A 448 3.97 -3.26 -31.48
CA GLU A 448 4.52 -4.44 -32.18
C GLU A 448 3.52 -5.62 -32.21
N THR A 449 2.39 -5.51 -31.51
CA THR A 449 1.38 -6.56 -31.45
C THR A 449 0.73 -6.74 -32.83
N GLN A 450 0.96 -7.88 -33.46
CA GLN A 450 0.27 -8.23 -34.71
C GLN A 450 -1.21 -8.49 -34.44
N VAL A 451 -2.07 -7.67 -35.05
CA VAL A 451 -3.52 -7.86 -34.99
C VAL A 451 -3.95 -8.87 -36.03
N VAL A 452 -4.39 -10.04 -35.57
CA VAL A 452 -5.08 -11.02 -36.41
C VAL A 452 -6.57 -10.67 -36.41
N ILE A 453 -7.09 -10.28 -37.56
CA ILE A 453 -8.51 -9.96 -37.72
C ILE A 453 -9.32 -11.27 -37.64
N PRO A 454 -10.30 -11.38 -36.72
CA PRO A 454 -11.12 -12.58 -36.62
C PRO A 454 -11.95 -12.84 -37.88
N SER A 455 -12.14 -14.11 -38.23
CA SER A 455 -12.92 -14.52 -39.42
C SER A 455 -14.37 -14.04 -39.39
N TRP A 456 -14.95 -13.84 -38.21
CA TRP A 456 -16.31 -13.33 -38.05
C TRP A 456 -16.41 -11.81 -38.28
N LEU A 457 -15.30 -11.08 -38.15
CA LEU A 457 -15.25 -9.63 -38.31
C LEU A 457 -14.78 -9.23 -39.70
N ALA A 458 -13.82 -9.98 -40.27
CA ALA A 458 -13.17 -9.69 -41.55
C ALA A 458 -14.13 -9.34 -42.71
N PRO A 459 -15.28 -10.02 -42.91
CA PRO A 459 -16.19 -9.72 -44.02
C PRO A 459 -16.87 -8.34 -43.93
N TYR A 460 -16.89 -7.73 -42.74
CA TYR A 460 -17.58 -6.47 -42.48
C TYR A 460 -16.62 -5.28 -42.43
N ILE A 461 -15.31 -5.50 -42.43
CA ILE A 461 -14.33 -4.41 -42.39
C ILE A 461 -14.29 -3.72 -43.76
N VAL A 462 -14.57 -2.42 -43.76
CA VAL A 462 -14.40 -1.56 -44.94
C VAL A 462 -12.94 -1.14 -45.06
N ARG A 463 -12.38 -0.59 -43.99
CA ARG A 463 -10.99 -0.11 -43.93
C ARG A 463 -10.56 0.21 -42.49
N ASP A 464 -9.25 0.31 -42.30
CA ASP A 464 -8.63 0.85 -41.08
C ASP A 464 -8.85 2.38 -41.02
N VAL A 465 -9.23 2.89 -39.86
CA VAL A 465 -9.48 4.31 -39.57
C VAL A 465 -8.73 4.81 -38.33
N THR A 466 -7.71 4.07 -37.88
CA THR A 466 -6.99 4.32 -36.61
C THR A 466 -6.48 5.76 -36.50
N ASP A 467 -5.89 6.29 -37.57
CA ASP A 467 -5.28 7.63 -37.59
C ASP A 467 -6.24 8.75 -38.03
N GLU A 468 -7.50 8.42 -38.31
CA GLU A 468 -8.46 9.36 -38.87
C GLU A 468 -9.26 10.07 -37.79
N ARG A 469 -8.94 11.36 -37.62
CA ARG A 469 -9.52 12.21 -36.57
C ARG A 469 -11.05 12.24 -36.59
N GLU A 470 -11.67 12.17 -37.77
CA GLU A 470 -13.13 12.20 -37.92
C GLU A 470 -13.85 11.02 -37.26
N PHE A 471 -13.18 9.89 -37.05
CA PHE A 471 -13.71 8.72 -36.35
C PHE A 471 -13.39 8.71 -34.84
N THR A 472 -12.86 9.81 -34.31
CA THR A 472 -12.72 9.96 -32.85
C THR A 472 -14.05 10.33 -32.22
N ASN A 473 -14.38 9.74 -31.06
CA ASN A 473 -15.63 10.04 -30.34
C ASN A 473 -15.80 11.55 -30.05
N TRP A 474 -14.71 12.31 -29.92
CA TRP A 474 -14.77 13.76 -29.74
C TRP A 474 -15.20 14.52 -31.01
N GLN A 475 -14.75 14.10 -32.20
CA GLN A 475 -15.23 14.69 -33.46
C GLN A 475 -16.66 14.26 -33.77
N LEU A 476 -16.99 12.98 -33.53
CA LEU A 476 -18.35 12.46 -33.73
C LEU A 476 -19.39 13.14 -32.84
N ALA A 477 -18.97 13.64 -31.68
CA ALA A 477 -19.83 14.36 -30.75
C ALA A 477 -20.26 15.75 -31.25
N ARG A 478 -19.60 16.30 -32.27
CA ARG A 478 -19.73 17.71 -32.67
C ARG A 478 -20.99 18.03 -33.48
#